data_AF-A0A838RPV9-F1
#
_entry.id   AF-A0A838RPV9-F1
#
_cell.length_a   1.000
_cell.length_b   1.000
_cell.length_c   1.000
_cell.angle_alpha   90.00
_cell.angle_beta   90.00
_cell.angle_gamma   90.00
#
_symmetry.space_group_name_H-M   'P 1'
#
loop_
_entity.id
_entity.type
_entity.pdbx_description
1 polymer ?
#
loop_
_entity_poly.entity_id
_entity_poly.type
_entity_poly.pdbx_seq_one_letter_code
_entity_poly.pdbx_strand_id
1 'polypeptide(L)'
;MDLRSVLLFSGLDDVALAALRSRLTLRRYRKGEIIMRAGAYGDSMFIIRSGQLQVFAEGKDGATTIITHLSPGLPVGEQALLLGERRSANVRVSIEAELWELKKRDFEDLFIGYSSFALSFSRELARRINRTTRQPKEQEITNLLAILGTGISQLVTDLAYITGERIILLDLGGLSAGDRDVDPIVTLSQMDPNLTPEALATRLGVLINQYDRVLMAIPPYENALSRKAAEQAEVIIELNNRSTPWVKRFARDGRYWHQPLSNGGLTRMARRIARRRVGLALSSGSAWSIAHIGVLRVLEREGFPIDMIAGTSGGGLFGGLYAIGKSLDEVEAFARSLARISSPRSGFGGLADINIPPRHGLVKGHKLMKWLEQNYEHKDFSEAVIPLKVIACDVILGEEVVFDSGPIAEGIRATFSIVPLFDPAYLRGRWLIDGAAVNPVPTSVLRDHVDIIIASSVIASIEERQSRKVLIESGKLPNIFALMFGKEGIMESGIIQSKMGHVDVLIQPDVALYEASDFSRIDEFIAAGEEAAEKAIASIKGVLQPQPRSPV
;
A
#
# COMPACT_ATOMS: atom_id res chain seq x y z
N MET A 1 -15.38 21.61 30.68
CA MET A 1 -14.57 20.53 30.09
C MET A 1 -13.67 20.00 31.19
N ASP A 2 -13.66 18.68 31.37
CA ASP A 2 -12.76 18.01 32.30
C ASP A 2 -11.38 17.85 31.64
N LEU A 3 -10.29 18.14 32.34
CA LEU A 3 -8.94 17.92 31.80
C LEU A 3 -8.68 16.42 31.56
N ARG A 4 -9.30 15.53 32.34
CA ARG A 4 -9.19 14.08 32.12
C ARG A 4 -9.84 13.62 30.81
N SER A 5 -10.75 14.40 30.24
CA SER A 5 -11.34 14.10 28.93
C SER A 5 -10.42 14.46 27.75
N VAL A 6 -9.31 15.18 28.01
CA VAL A 6 -8.25 15.39 27.02
C VAL A 6 -7.39 14.13 27.01
N LEU A 7 -7.31 13.44 25.88
CA LEU A 7 -6.63 12.15 25.77
C LEU A 7 -5.18 12.20 26.30
N LEU A 8 -4.50 13.31 26.03
CA LEU A 8 -3.14 13.61 26.50
C LEU A 8 -2.99 13.59 28.03
N PHE A 9 -4.05 13.92 28.77
CA PHE A 9 -4.04 14.08 30.23
C PHE A 9 -4.86 13.01 30.96
N SER A 10 -5.49 12.09 30.23
CA SER A 10 -6.34 11.03 30.79
C SER A 10 -5.62 10.15 31.83
N GLY A 11 -4.31 9.92 31.64
CA GLY A 11 -3.46 9.11 32.53
C GLY A 11 -2.71 9.89 33.62
N LEU A 12 -3.03 11.17 33.85
CA LEU A 12 -2.42 11.93 34.95
C LEU A 12 -2.98 11.50 36.31
N ASP A 13 -2.10 11.38 37.30
CA ASP A 13 -2.50 11.32 38.71
C ASP A 13 -3.08 12.67 39.17
N ASP A 14 -3.77 12.68 40.32
CA ASP A 14 -4.45 13.88 40.82
C ASP A 14 -3.48 15.02 41.13
N VAL A 15 -2.24 14.71 41.53
CA VAL A 15 -1.23 15.72 41.88
C VAL A 15 -0.74 16.43 40.62
N ALA A 16 -0.38 15.68 39.58
CA ALA A 16 0.02 16.20 38.28
C ALA A 16 -1.13 16.95 37.60
N LEU A 17 -2.37 16.46 37.73
CA LEU A 17 -3.54 17.13 37.17
C LEU A 17 -3.83 18.47 37.86
N ALA A 18 -3.72 18.54 39.18
CA ALA A 18 -3.83 19.79 39.93
C ALA A 18 -2.72 20.78 39.57
N ALA A 19 -1.47 20.28 39.45
CA ALA A 19 -0.32 21.06 39.03
C ALA A 19 -0.50 21.63 37.61
N LEU A 20 -0.97 20.83 36.66
CA LEU A 20 -1.31 21.28 35.31
C LEU A 20 -2.40 22.36 35.35
N ARG A 21 -3.50 22.11 36.06
CA ARG A 21 -4.64 23.03 36.13
C ARG A 21 -4.24 24.42 36.65
N SER A 22 -3.30 24.48 37.60
CA SER A 22 -2.80 25.75 38.14
C SER A 22 -1.95 26.58 37.16
N ARG A 23 -1.44 25.94 36.09
CA ARG A 23 -0.54 26.56 35.09
C ARG A 23 -1.24 26.87 33.76
N LEU A 24 -2.48 26.41 33.58
CA LEU A 24 -3.26 26.69 32.38
C LEU A 24 -3.90 28.08 32.44
N THR A 25 -3.69 28.87 31.40
CA THR A 25 -4.33 30.19 31.23
C THR A 25 -5.40 30.12 30.16
N LEU A 26 -6.63 30.54 30.46
CA LEU A 26 -7.70 30.59 29.45
C LEU A 26 -7.50 31.79 28.51
N ARG A 27 -7.47 31.53 27.22
CA ARG A 27 -7.41 32.52 26.14
C ARG A 27 -8.64 32.40 25.25
N ARG A 28 -9.14 33.52 24.75
CA ARG A 28 -10.28 33.59 23.82
C ARG A 28 -9.80 34.20 22.52
N TYR A 29 -10.17 33.57 21.42
CA TYR A 29 -9.79 34.01 20.08
C TYR A 29 -11.02 34.05 19.16
N ARG A 30 -11.14 35.12 18.37
CA ARG A 30 -12.22 35.25 17.40
C ARG A 30 -11.91 34.52 16.11
N LYS A 31 -12.96 34.23 15.34
CA LYS A 31 -12.82 33.62 14.01
C LYS A 31 -11.88 34.44 13.13
N GLY A 32 -10.95 33.74 12.47
CA GLY A 32 -9.95 34.31 11.57
C GLY A 32 -8.63 34.69 12.24
N GLU A 33 -8.56 34.76 13.57
CA GLU A 33 -7.31 35.02 14.28
C GLU A 33 -6.30 33.89 14.06
N ILE A 34 -5.03 34.26 13.83
CA ILE A 34 -3.93 33.32 13.65
C ILE A 34 -3.27 33.11 15.01
N ILE A 35 -3.28 31.86 15.47
CA ILE A 35 -2.71 31.47 16.77
C ILE A 35 -1.25 31.06 16.61
N MET A 36 -0.89 30.47 15.47
CA MET A 36 0.47 30.01 15.17
C MET A 36 0.83 30.26 13.72
N ARG A 37 2.09 30.59 13.48
CA ARG A 37 2.68 30.68 12.15
C ARG A 37 3.77 29.63 11.99
N ALA A 38 3.78 28.96 10.84
CA ALA A 38 4.83 28.02 10.48
C ALA A 38 6.20 28.73 10.51
N GLY A 39 7.24 28.05 10.98
CA GLY A 39 8.59 28.61 11.12
C GLY A 39 8.82 29.50 12.35
N ALA A 40 7.77 29.90 13.08
CA ALA A 40 7.93 30.65 14.34
C ALA A 40 8.51 29.77 15.46
N TYR A 41 9.07 30.39 16.50
CA TYR A 41 9.46 29.67 17.71
C TYR A 41 8.22 29.23 18.52
N GLY A 42 8.28 28.05 19.13
CA GLY A 42 7.26 27.57 20.04
C GLY A 42 7.51 28.00 21.48
N ASP A 43 6.71 28.94 21.98
CA ASP A 43 6.76 29.48 23.36
C ASP A 43 5.58 29.03 24.23
N SER A 44 4.53 28.48 23.61
CA SER A 44 3.36 27.89 24.28
C SER A 44 2.71 26.78 23.46
N MET A 45 1.94 25.93 24.13
CA MET A 45 0.99 25.02 23.49
C MET A 45 -0.43 25.34 23.94
N PHE A 46 -1.41 24.88 23.18
CA PHE A 46 -2.81 25.13 23.48
C PHE A 46 -3.61 23.84 23.50
N ILE A 47 -4.63 23.80 24.35
CA ILE A 47 -5.66 22.77 24.37
C ILE A 47 -6.99 23.40 24.03
N ILE A 48 -7.70 22.85 23.04
CA ILE A 48 -8.97 23.39 22.59
C ILE A 48 -10.05 23.02 23.62
N ARG A 49 -10.58 24.01 24.33
CA ARG A 49 -11.67 23.84 25.30
C ARG A 49 -13.04 23.87 24.61
N SER A 50 -13.20 24.79 23.67
CA SER A 50 -14.38 24.94 22.80
C SER A 50 -13.99 25.69 21.52
N GLY A 51 -14.81 25.57 20.47
CA GLY A 51 -14.52 26.14 19.15
C GLY A 51 -13.79 25.17 18.22
N GLN A 52 -13.22 25.69 17.14
CA GLN A 52 -12.51 24.89 16.15
C GLN A 52 -11.35 25.67 15.55
N LEU A 53 -10.23 24.97 15.36
CA LEU A 53 -9.05 25.51 14.71
C LEU A 53 -8.85 24.85 13.34
N GLN A 54 -8.20 25.56 12.43
CA GLN A 54 -7.88 25.12 11.09
C GLN A 54 -6.36 25.20 10.89
N VAL A 55 -5.77 24.07 10.48
CA VAL A 55 -4.35 23.97 10.15
C VAL A 55 -4.20 24.09 8.64
N PHE A 56 -3.31 24.97 8.18
CA PHE A 56 -3.11 25.22 6.76
C PHE A 56 -1.65 25.47 6.41
N ALA A 57 -1.31 25.21 5.15
CA ALA A 57 -0.04 25.57 4.55
C ALA A 57 -0.28 26.62 3.45
N GLU A 58 0.66 27.54 3.30
CA GLU A 58 0.68 28.51 2.20
C GLU A 58 1.72 28.04 1.18
N GLY A 59 1.27 27.86 -0.07
CA GLY A 59 2.13 27.52 -1.21
C GLY A 59 3.01 28.69 -1.64
N LYS A 60 4.05 28.42 -2.43
CA LYS A 60 4.95 29.46 -2.97
C LYS A 60 4.24 30.45 -3.93
N ASP A 61 3.06 30.07 -4.40
CA ASP A 61 2.15 30.84 -5.25
C ASP A 61 1.10 31.63 -4.46
N GLY A 62 1.12 31.56 -3.13
CA GLY A 62 0.14 32.21 -2.24
C GLY A 62 -1.16 31.43 -2.06
N ALA A 63 -1.30 30.24 -2.66
CA ALA A 63 -2.47 29.40 -2.47
C ALA A 63 -2.47 28.77 -1.06
N THR A 64 -3.62 28.82 -0.37
CA THR A 64 -3.78 28.23 0.96
C THR A 64 -4.37 26.82 0.85
N THR A 65 -3.64 25.81 1.30
CA THR A 65 -4.12 24.43 1.39
C THR A 65 -4.48 24.10 2.83
N ILE A 66 -5.72 23.68 3.06
CA ILE A 66 -6.18 23.22 4.37
C ILE A 66 -5.66 21.81 4.59
N ILE A 67 -4.90 21.60 5.67
CA ILE A 67 -4.36 20.30 6.03
C ILE A 67 -5.40 19.52 6.85
N THR A 68 -5.96 20.16 7.87
CA THR A 68 -6.95 19.53 8.76
C THR A 68 -7.69 20.55 9.63
N HIS A 69 -8.75 20.10 10.31
CA HIS A 69 -9.48 20.83 11.35
C HIS A 69 -9.26 20.17 12.71
N LEU A 70 -9.06 20.98 13.75
CA LEU A 70 -8.85 20.51 15.12
C LEU A 70 -10.07 20.89 15.98
N SER A 71 -10.58 19.88 16.70
CA SER A 71 -11.78 19.97 17.56
C SER A 71 -11.42 19.99 19.05
N PRO A 72 -12.37 20.34 19.94
CA PRO A 72 -12.15 20.36 21.39
C PRO A 72 -11.59 19.03 21.92
N GLY A 73 -10.68 19.09 22.88
CA GLY A 73 -9.96 17.90 23.38
C GLY A 73 -8.60 17.63 22.74
N LEU A 74 -8.25 18.32 21.66
CA LEU A 74 -6.96 18.16 21.01
C LEU A 74 -5.94 19.22 21.46
N PRO A 75 -4.68 18.83 21.74
CA PRO A 75 -3.58 19.77 21.88
C PRO A 75 -3.09 20.25 20.51
N VAL A 76 -2.53 21.45 20.47
CA VAL A 76 -1.84 22.01 19.30
C VAL A 76 -0.59 22.76 19.72
N GLY A 77 0.47 22.64 18.92
CA GLY A 77 1.74 23.35 19.09
C GLY A 77 2.70 22.71 20.09
N GLU A 78 2.35 21.53 20.60
CA GLU A 78 3.08 20.76 21.59
C GLU A 78 4.41 20.19 21.04
N GLN A 79 4.45 19.87 19.74
CA GLN A 79 5.65 19.33 19.07
C GLN A 79 6.83 20.29 19.16
N ALA A 80 6.59 21.58 18.94
CA ALA A 80 7.63 22.60 18.99
C ALA A 80 8.21 22.79 20.40
N LEU A 81 7.39 22.58 21.44
CA LEU A 81 7.86 22.64 22.83
C LEU A 81 8.78 21.46 23.17
N LEU A 82 8.42 20.26 22.68
CA LEU A 82 9.14 19.03 22.98
C LEU A 82 10.43 18.86 22.18
N LEU A 83 10.37 19.05 20.87
CA LEU A 83 11.49 18.81 19.96
C LEU A 83 12.47 19.99 19.92
N GLY A 84 12.09 21.13 20.48
CA GLY A 84 12.86 22.38 20.36
C GLY A 84 12.87 22.95 18.93
N GLU A 85 12.03 22.43 18.05
CA GLU A 85 11.93 22.83 16.65
C GLU A 85 11.03 24.07 16.45
N ARG A 86 11.08 24.63 15.24
CA ARG A 86 10.13 25.66 14.80
C ARG A 86 8.74 25.07 14.60
N ARG A 87 7.70 25.90 14.70
CA ARG A 87 6.30 25.50 14.42
C ARG A 87 6.20 24.89 13.02
N SER A 88 5.57 23.73 12.92
CA SER A 88 5.46 22.95 11.68
C SER A 88 4.37 23.45 10.72
N ALA A 89 3.36 24.17 11.20
CA ALA A 89 2.22 24.61 10.39
C ALA A 89 1.61 25.93 10.86
N ASN A 90 0.82 26.58 9.98
CA ASN A 90 -0.01 27.71 10.35
C ASN A 90 -1.32 27.22 10.96
N VAL A 91 -1.80 27.92 11.99
CA VAL A 91 -3.04 27.59 12.69
C VAL A 91 -3.87 28.85 12.88
N ARG A 92 -5.12 28.82 12.42
CA ARG A 92 -6.09 29.90 12.61
C ARG A 92 -7.38 29.39 13.24
N VAL A 93 -8.15 30.29 13.82
CA VAL A 93 -9.48 29.99 14.37
C VAL A 93 -10.51 29.92 13.23
N SER A 94 -11.16 28.78 13.04
CA SER A 94 -12.28 28.64 12.08
C SER A 94 -13.64 28.92 12.72
N ILE A 95 -13.79 28.58 14.00
CA ILE A 95 -14.95 28.86 14.86
C ILE A 95 -14.41 29.45 16.15
N GLU A 96 -15.00 30.55 16.63
CA GLU A 96 -14.60 31.23 17.87
C GLU A 96 -14.25 30.23 18.98
N ALA A 97 -13.05 30.37 19.54
CA ALA A 97 -12.43 29.33 20.33
C ALA A 97 -11.97 29.84 21.69
N GLU A 98 -12.24 29.04 22.71
CA GLU A 98 -11.58 29.15 24.00
C GLU A 98 -10.47 28.11 24.08
N LEU A 99 -9.24 28.56 24.34
CA LEU A 99 -8.06 27.72 24.40
C LEU A 99 -7.42 27.82 25.77
N TRP A 100 -7.04 26.68 26.36
CA TRP A 100 -6.13 26.67 27.50
C TRP A 100 -4.70 26.74 26.99
N GLU A 101 -4.00 27.81 27.34
CA GLU A 101 -2.60 28.03 27.04
C GLU A 101 -1.72 27.46 28.16
N LEU A 102 -0.70 26.69 27.79
CA LEU A 102 0.39 26.25 28.65
C LEU A 102 1.71 26.80 28.10
N LYS A 103 2.44 27.59 28.90
CA LYS A 103 3.73 28.16 28.48
C LYS A 103 4.82 27.11 28.47
N LYS A 104 5.85 27.32 27.64
CA LYS A 104 6.99 26.40 27.50
C LYS A 104 7.65 26.07 28.83
N ARG A 105 7.93 27.08 29.66
CA ARG A 105 8.53 26.89 30.99
C ARG A 105 7.66 26.01 31.89
N ASP A 106 6.37 26.29 31.95
CA ASP A 106 5.41 25.50 32.73
C ASP A 106 5.29 24.06 32.23
N PHE A 107 5.35 23.88 30.91
CA PHE A 107 5.39 22.55 30.28
C PHE A 107 6.66 21.78 30.66
N GLU A 108 7.83 22.41 30.57
CA GLU A 108 9.12 21.81 30.95
C GLU A 108 9.15 21.44 32.44
N ASP A 109 8.68 22.34 33.32
CA ASP A 109 8.58 22.09 34.76
C ASP A 109 7.63 20.91 35.06
N LEU A 110 6.51 20.80 34.34
CA LEU A 110 5.59 19.66 34.49
C LEU A 110 6.20 18.36 33.96
N PHE A 111 6.93 18.43 32.85
CA PHE A 111 7.57 17.28 32.21
C PHE A 111 8.69 16.70 33.06
N ILE A 112 9.48 17.55 33.72
CA ILE A 112 10.58 17.14 34.60
C ILE A 112 10.04 16.75 35.99
N GLY A 113 9.08 17.49 36.52
CA GLY A 113 8.60 17.34 37.90
C GLY A 113 7.61 16.20 38.13
N TYR A 114 6.92 15.71 37.08
CA TYR A 114 5.86 14.72 37.21
C TYR A 114 6.00 13.59 36.19
N SER A 115 6.44 12.42 36.66
CA SER A 115 6.66 11.23 35.82
C SER A 115 5.39 10.77 35.09
N SER A 116 4.20 10.93 35.71
CA SER A 116 2.91 10.61 35.09
C SER A 116 2.58 11.54 33.92
N PHE A 117 3.06 12.79 33.95
CA PHE A 117 2.94 13.74 32.84
C PHE A 117 3.83 13.32 31.67
N ALA A 118 5.12 13.07 31.94
CA ALA A 118 6.06 12.59 30.92
C ALA A 118 5.57 11.29 30.27
N LEU A 119 5.14 10.30 31.06
CA LEU A 119 4.66 9.01 30.55
C LEU A 119 3.37 9.12 29.74
N SER A 120 2.39 9.89 30.20
CA SER A 120 1.14 10.15 29.46
C SER A 120 1.42 10.80 28.11
N PHE A 121 2.32 11.79 28.10
CA PHE A 121 2.72 12.51 26.89
C PHE A 121 3.52 11.61 25.93
N SER A 122 4.51 10.87 26.42
CA SER A 122 5.28 9.89 25.62
C SER A 122 4.39 8.81 25.01
N ARG A 123 3.41 8.30 25.77
CA ARG A 123 2.43 7.31 25.25
C ARG A 123 1.56 7.90 24.16
N GLU A 124 1.09 9.13 24.31
CA GLU A 124 0.26 9.78 23.30
C GLU A 124 1.05 10.08 22.02
N LEU A 125 2.31 10.53 22.12
CA LEU A 125 3.19 10.67 20.95
C LEU A 125 3.49 9.33 20.30
N ALA A 126 3.80 8.29 21.07
CA ALA A 126 4.01 6.95 20.54
C ALA A 126 2.77 6.43 19.83
N ARG A 127 1.56 6.71 20.36
CA ARG A 127 0.29 6.41 19.68
C ARG A 127 0.09 7.24 18.44
N ARG A 128 0.47 8.52 18.41
CA ARG A 128 0.36 9.38 17.23
C ARG A 128 1.33 8.96 16.14
N ILE A 129 2.59 8.70 16.47
CA ILE A 129 3.57 8.10 15.56
C ILE A 129 3.01 6.78 15.05
N ASN A 130 2.53 5.90 15.94
CA ASN A 130 1.88 4.66 15.53
C ASN A 130 0.61 4.89 14.72
N ARG A 131 -0.16 5.97 14.88
CA ARG A 131 -1.31 6.30 14.03
C ARG A 131 -0.87 6.82 12.66
N THR A 132 0.16 7.66 12.59
CA THR A 132 0.76 8.07 11.30
C THR A 132 1.42 6.89 10.57
N THR A 133 1.83 5.85 11.32
CA THR A 133 2.46 4.64 10.78
C THR A 133 1.50 3.43 10.63
N ARG A 134 0.33 3.43 11.29
CA ARG A 134 -0.62 2.30 11.36
C ARG A 134 -2.10 2.65 11.11
N GLN A 135 -2.50 3.90 10.96
CA GLN A 135 -3.81 4.19 10.37
C GLN A 135 -3.62 4.27 8.85
N PRO A 136 -4.25 3.37 8.06
CA PRO A 136 -4.64 3.73 6.71
C PRO A 136 -5.39 5.06 6.85
N LYS A 137 -5.25 6.00 5.90
CA LYS A 137 -6.24 7.06 5.76
C LYS A 137 -7.62 6.39 5.93
N GLU A 138 -8.42 6.79 6.91
CA GLU A 138 -9.86 6.56 6.86
C GLU A 138 -10.34 7.34 5.62
N GLN A 139 -10.16 6.73 4.46
CA GLN A 139 -10.78 7.19 3.23
C GLN A 139 -12.23 6.80 3.39
N GLU A 140 -13.06 7.82 3.62
CA GLU A 140 -14.52 7.71 3.74
C GLU A 140 -15.04 6.71 2.70
N ILE A 141 -15.84 5.75 3.18
CA ILE A 141 -16.45 4.73 2.33
C ILE A 141 -17.27 5.45 1.28
N THR A 142 -16.93 5.22 0.01
CA THR A 142 -17.54 5.95 -1.09
C THR A 142 -18.93 5.41 -1.40
N ASN A 143 -19.98 6.10 -0.97
CA ASN A 143 -21.36 5.63 -1.08
C ASN A 143 -22.09 6.26 -2.28
N LEU A 144 -21.58 7.37 -2.83
CA LEU A 144 -22.17 8.06 -3.96
C LEU A 144 -21.17 8.19 -5.12
N LEU A 145 -21.43 7.47 -6.21
CA LEU A 145 -20.51 7.32 -7.34
C LEU A 145 -21.14 7.83 -8.64
N ALA A 146 -20.36 8.49 -9.49
CA ALA A 146 -20.71 8.76 -10.88
C ALA A 146 -19.85 7.90 -11.80
N ILE A 147 -20.46 7.25 -12.79
CA ILE A 147 -19.77 6.31 -13.69
C ILE A 147 -20.11 6.66 -15.14
N LEU A 148 -19.11 6.67 -16.01
CA LEU A 148 -19.27 6.84 -17.45
C LEU A 148 -18.45 5.81 -18.22
N GLY A 149 -18.90 5.46 -19.42
CA GLY A 149 -18.24 4.51 -20.31
C GLY A 149 -19.07 3.24 -20.49
N THR A 150 -18.40 2.13 -20.77
CA THR A 150 -19.04 0.83 -21.05
C THR A 150 -18.70 -0.21 -19.97
N GLY A 151 -19.56 -1.21 -19.77
CA GLY A 151 -19.35 -2.25 -18.76
C GLY A 151 -19.74 -1.80 -17.35
N ILE A 152 -20.63 -0.81 -17.27
CA ILE A 152 -21.16 -0.31 -16.01
C ILE A 152 -21.97 -1.40 -15.31
N SER A 153 -22.79 -2.15 -16.05
CA SER A 153 -23.61 -3.23 -15.46
C SER A 153 -22.73 -4.28 -14.77
N GLN A 154 -21.69 -4.76 -15.47
CA GLN A 154 -20.74 -5.73 -14.92
C GLN A 154 -20.03 -5.19 -13.68
N LEU A 155 -19.55 -3.93 -13.70
CA LEU A 155 -18.90 -3.31 -12.55
C LEU A 155 -19.82 -3.29 -11.32
N VAL A 156 -21.10 -2.91 -11.50
CA VAL A 156 -22.05 -2.82 -10.40
C VAL A 156 -22.41 -4.21 -9.88
N THR A 157 -22.58 -5.19 -10.77
CA THR A 157 -22.82 -6.60 -10.41
C THR A 157 -21.64 -7.17 -9.61
N ASP A 158 -20.42 -7.01 -10.09
CA ASP A 158 -19.21 -7.45 -9.37
C ASP A 158 -19.13 -6.80 -7.99
N LEU A 159 -19.42 -5.50 -7.91
CA LEU A 159 -19.43 -4.76 -6.64
C LEU A 159 -20.46 -5.32 -5.67
N ALA A 160 -21.67 -5.62 -6.13
CA ALA A 160 -22.72 -6.24 -5.31
C ALA A 160 -22.29 -7.62 -4.79
N TYR A 161 -21.70 -8.48 -5.64
CA TYR A 161 -21.20 -9.78 -5.21
C TYR A 161 -20.06 -9.71 -4.20
N ILE A 162 -19.10 -8.80 -4.41
CA ILE A 162 -17.95 -8.64 -3.52
C ILE A 162 -18.36 -8.12 -2.14
N THR A 163 -19.33 -7.22 -2.10
CA THR A 163 -19.71 -6.50 -0.86
C THR A 163 -20.91 -7.12 -0.15
N GLY A 164 -21.83 -7.77 -0.87
CA GLY A 164 -23.14 -8.14 -0.36
C GLY A 164 -24.06 -6.95 -0.04
N GLU A 165 -23.70 -5.73 -0.51
CA GLU A 165 -24.43 -4.50 -0.23
C GLU A 165 -25.65 -4.32 -1.14
N ARG A 166 -26.67 -3.58 -0.68
CA ARG A 166 -27.80 -3.19 -1.53
C ARG A 166 -27.41 -2.00 -2.38
N ILE A 167 -27.32 -2.20 -3.70
CA ILE A 167 -26.85 -1.18 -4.64
C ILE A 167 -27.98 -0.74 -5.56
N ILE A 168 -28.13 0.58 -5.74
CA ILE A 168 -28.97 1.17 -6.79
C ILE A 168 -28.11 1.82 -7.88
N LEU A 169 -28.43 1.52 -9.13
CA LEU A 169 -27.89 2.15 -10.31
C LEU A 169 -28.95 3.08 -10.93
N LEU A 170 -28.67 4.39 -10.91
CA LEU A 170 -29.47 5.42 -11.55
C LEU A 170 -28.93 5.69 -12.95
N ASP A 171 -29.69 5.33 -13.98
CA ASP A 171 -29.34 5.69 -15.34
C ASP A 171 -29.73 7.14 -15.61
N LEU A 172 -28.74 8.03 -15.73
CA LEU A 172 -28.93 9.43 -16.11
C LEU A 172 -28.62 9.64 -17.60
N GLY A 173 -28.92 8.63 -18.43
CA GLY A 173 -28.65 8.62 -19.87
C GLY A 173 -27.22 8.20 -20.20
N GLY A 174 -26.55 7.52 -19.27
CA GLY A 174 -25.18 7.05 -19.39
C GLY A 174 -25.05 5.58 -19.78
N LEU A 175 -26.10 4.78 -19.61
CA LEU A 175 -26.03 3.35 -19.94
C LEU A 175 -26.10 3.11 -21.44
N SER A 176 -25.15 2.32 -21.94
CA SER A 176 -25.20 1.75 -23.28
C SER A 176 -26.31 0.69 -23.38
N ALA A 177 -26.73 0.33 -24.60
CA ALA A 177 -27.77 -0.69 -24.79
C ALA A 177 -27.41 -2.05 -24.13
N GLY A 178 -26.12 -2.41 -24.10
CA GLY A 178 -25.65 -3.64 -23.45
C GLY A 178 -25.55 -3.55 -21.93
N ASP A 179 -25.54 -2.34 -21.34
CA ASP A 179 -25.48 -2.13 -19.89
C ASP A 179 -26.88 -2.03 -19.24
N ARG A 180 -27.96 -2.11 -20.02
CA ARG A 180 -29.33 -2.02 -19.50
C ARG A 180 -29.86 -3.34 -18.93
N ASP A 181 -29.22 -4.45 -19.28
CA ASP A 181 -29.47 -5.75 -18.67
C ASP A 181 -28.55 -5.88 -17.44
N VAL A 182 -29.13 -5.60 -16.27
CA VAL A 182 -28.40 -5.59 -14.99
C VAL A 182 -28.87 -6.77 -14.17
N ASP A 183 -27.94 -7.42 -13.47
CA ASP A 183 -28.26 -8.54 -12.59
C ASP A 183 -29.33 -8.14 -11.55
N PRO A 184 -30.33 -8.99 -11.26
CA PRO A 184 -31.40 -8.70 -10.30
C PRO A 184 -30.94 -8.32 -8.88
N ILE A 185 -29.71 -8.65 -8.49
CA ILE A 185 -29.13 -8.22 -7.22
C ILE A 185 -28.96 -6.69 -7.13
N VAL A 186 -28.93 -5.99 -8.28
CA VAL A 186 -28.81 -4.54 -8.38
C VAL A 186 -30.17 -3.93 -8.75
N THR A 187 -30.58 -2.88 -8.04
CA THR A 187 -31.77 -2.12 -8.44
C THR A 187 -31.41 -1.14 -9.56
N LEU A 188 -31.94 -1.32 -10.76
CA LEU A 188 -31.83 -0.33 -11.84
C LEU A 188 -33.01 0.66 -11.80
N SER A 189 -32.73 1.95 -11.85
CA SER A 189 -33.73 3.00 -12.00
C SER A 189 -33.40 3.89 -13.19
N GLN A 190 -34.31 3.98 -14.15
CA GLN A 190 -34.12 4.83 -15.33
C GLN A 190 -34.39 6.32 -15.04
N MET A 191 -33.78 7.19 -15.85
CA MET A 191 -33.99 8.62 -15.79
C MET A 191 -35.48 8.94 -15.94
N ASP A 192 -36.02 9.70 -15.00
CA ASP A 192 -37.28 10.42 -15.24
C ASP A 192 -36.98 11.57 -16.23
N PRO A 193 -37.62 11.61 -17.41
CA PRO A 193 -37.39 12.65 -18.41
C PRO A 193 -37.56 14.09 -17.88
N ASN A 194 -38.32 14.27 -16.80
CA ASN A 194 -38.58 15.57 -16.18
C ASN A 194 -37.66 15.88 -14.98
N LEU A 195 -36.66 15.03 -14.71
CA LEU A 195 -35.78 15.20 -13.55
C LEU A 195 -34.92 16.46 -13.69
N THR A 196 -35.13 17.44 -12.80
CA THR A 196 -34.29 18.62 -12.71
C THR A 196 -33.03 18.35 -11.86
N PRO A 197 -31.95 19.13 -12.04
CA PRO A 197 -30.75 19.03 -11.19
C PRO A 197 -31.03 19.19 -9.68
N GLU A 198 -31.99 20.05 -9.32
CA GLU A 198 -32.40 20.26 -7.92
C GLU A 198 -33.17 19.04 -7.39
N ALA A 199 -34.05 18.46 -8.21
CA ALA A 199 -34.78 17.26 -7.85
C ALA A 199 -33.86 16.04 -7.71
N LEU A 200 -32.76 15.96 -8.48
CA LEU A 200 -31.74 14.93 -8.33
C LEU A 200 -31.14 14.95 -6.93
N ALA A 201 -30.72 16.11 -6.42
CA ALA A 201 -30.12 16.21 -5.08
C ALA A 201 -31.06 15.71 -3.97
N THR A 202 -32.34 16.10 -4.04
CA THR A 202 -33.36 15.64 -3.10
C THR A 202 -33.56 14.12 -3.19
N ARG A 203 -33.59 13.57 -4.41
CA ARG A 203 -33.75 12.12 -4.63
C ARG A 203 -32.54 11.32 -4.12
N LEU A 204 -31.31 11.83 -4.32
CA LEU A 204 -30.10 11.21 -3.78
C LEU A 204 -30.12 11.13 -2.25
N GLY A 205 -30.61 12.18 -1.57
CA GLY A 205 -30.77 12.18 -0.11
C GLY A 205 -31.69 11.07 0.41
N VAL A 206 -32.73 10.71 -0.34
CA VAL A 206 -33.61 9.57 0.00
C VAL A 206 -32.89 8.24 -0.25
N LEU A 207 -32.24 8.11 -1.41
CA LEU A 207 -31.63 6.85 -1.84
C LEU A 207 -30.43 6.43 -0.98
N ILE A 208 -29.61 7.39 -0.53
CA ILE A 208 -28.46 7.11 0.36
C ILE A 208 -28.92 6.53 1.71
N ASN A 209 -30.15 6.80 2.14
CA ASN A 209 -30.71 6.21 3.36
C ASN A 209 -31.35 4.83 3.13
N GLN A 210 -31.68 4.49 1.88
CA GLN A 210 -32.34 3.23 1.53
C GLN A 210 -31.38 2.16 1.04
N TYR A 211 -30.31 2.56 0.37
CA TYR A 211 -29.31 1.71 -0.25
C TYR A 211 -27.95 1.95 0.38
N ASP A 212 -27.15 0.89 0.43
CA ASP A 212 -25.79 0.96 0.95
C ASP A 212 -24.87 1.73 -0.01
N ARG A 213 -25.16 1.71 -1.32
CA ARG A 213 -24.51 2.52 -2.35
C ARG A 213 -25.46 3.01 -3.44
N VAL A 214 -25.20 4.22 -3.92
CA VAL A 214 -25.91 4.87 -5.02
C VAL A 214 -24.92 5.17 -6.14
N LEU A 215 -25.12 4.54 -7.29
CA LEU A 215 -24.29 4.72 -8.49
C LEU A 215 -25.10 5.45 -9.55
N MET A 216 -24.50 6.44 -10.21
CA MET A 216 -25.14 7.24 -11.26
C MET A 216 -24.40 7.00 -12.58
N ALA A 217 -25.06 6.37 -13.56
CA ALA A 217 -24.53 6.26 -14.91
C ALA A 217 -24.78 7.58 -15.65
N ILE A 218 -23.71 8.32 -15.94
CA ILE A 218 -23.76 9.64 -16.59
C ILE A 218 -23.26 9.54 -18.04
N PRO A 219 -23.83 10.34 -18.96
CA PRO A 219 -23.40 10.35 -20.36
C PRO A 219 -21.97 10.89 -20.52
N PRO A 220 -21.28 10.51 -21.62
CA PRO A 220 -19.93 11.01 -21.91
C PRO A 220 -19.91 12.50 -22.31
N TYR A 221 -21.07 13.11 -22.55
CA TYR A 221 -21.21 14.54 -22.80
C TYR A 221 -21.79 15.28 -21.60
N GLU A 222 -21.42 16.55 -21.46
CA GLU A 222 -21.87 17.38 -20.35
C GLU A 222 -23.28 17.93 -20.63
N ASN A 223 -24.18 17.74 -19.66
CA ASN A 223 -25.47 18.42 -19.57
C ASN A 223 -25.72 18.84 -18.11
N ALA A 224 -26.80 19.58 -17.84
CA ALA A 224 -27.07 20.10 -16.50
C ALA A 224 -27.16 18.99 -15.43
N LEU A 225 -27.73 17.84 -15.79
CA LEU A 225 -27.93 16.71 -14.89
C LEU A 225 -26.63 15.91 -14.67
N SER A 226 -25.85 15.64 -15.73
CA SER A 226 -24.57 14.93 -15.63
C SER A 226 -23.52 15.76 -14.89
N ARG A 227 -23.53 17.09 -15.08
CA ARG A 227 -22.73 18.02 -14.27
C ARG A 227 -23.11 17.95 -12.80
N LYS A 228 -24.40 18.04 -12.48
CA LYS A 228 -24.88 17.99 -11.09
C LYS A 228 -24.54 16.66 -10.43
N ALA A 229 -24.73 15.54 -11.12
CA ALA A 229 -24.36 14.22 -10.65
C ALA A 229 -22.85 14.12 -10.35
N ALA A 230 -21.99 14.59 -11.26
CA ALA A 230 -20.54 14.61 -11.06
C ALA A 230 -20.11 15.53 -9.90
N GLU A 231 -20.79 16.66 -9.68
CA GLU A 231 -20.53 17.56 -8.55
C GLU A 231 -20.91 16.95 -7.19
N GLN A 232 -22.01 16.18 -7.14
CA GLN A 232 -22.46 15.49 -5.93
C GLN A 232 -21.66 14.21 -5.65
N ALA A 233 -21.14 13.56 -6.68
CA ALA A 233 -20.39 12.32 -6.53
C ALA A 233 -19.10 12.52 -5.71
N GLU A 234 -18.85 11.56 -4.83
CA GLU A 234 -17.62 11.48 -4.06
C GLU A 234 -16.46 11.02 -4.96
N VAL A 235 -16.76 10.12 -5.90
CA VAL A 235 -15.83 9.63 -6.92
C VAL A 235 -16.53 9.53 -8.28
N ILE A 236 -15.80 9.91 -9.32
CA ILE A 236 -16.14 9.78 -10.73
C ILE A 236 -15.25 8.70 -11.35
N ILE A 237 -15.87 7.68 -11.95
CA ILE A 237 -15.18 6.54 -12.56
C ILE A 237 -15.42 6.57 -14.06
N GLU A 238 -14.34 6.65 -14.83
CA GLU A 238 -14.38 6.56 -16.29
C GLU A 238 -13.86 5.20 -16.77
N LEU A 239 -14.74 4.45 -17.43
CA LEU A 239 -14.52 3.11 -18.00
C LEU A 239 -14.36 3.20 -19.52
N ASN A 240 -13.32 3.92 -19.97
CA ASN A 240 -13.04 4.14 -21.38
C ASN A 240 -11.54 4.00 -21.66
N ASN A 241 -11.18 3.71 -22.90
CA ASN A 241 -9.78 3.71 -23.32
C ASN A 241 -9.17 5.12 -23.41
N ARG A 242 -10.02 6.15 -23.58
CA ARG A 242 -9.61 7.55 -23.65
C ARG A 242 -10.41 8.35 -22.64
N SER A 243 -9.71 9.22 -21.95
CA SER A 243 -10.28 10.11 -20.95
C SER A 243 -11.18 11.18 -21.58
N THR A 244 -12.33 11.43 -20.98
CA THR A 244 -13.31 12.42 -21.40
C THR A 244 -12.93 13.82 -20.88
N PRO A 245 -12.81 14.86 -21.74
CA PRO A 245 -12.27 16.15 -21.33
C PRO A 245 -13.05 16.86 -20.22
N TRP A 246 -14.39 16.76 -20.22
CA TRP A 246 -15.23 17.55 -19.32
C TRP A 246 -15.14 17.04 -17.87
N VAL A 247 -14.99 15.73 -17.65
CA VAL A 247 -14.85 15.15 -16.30
C VAL A 247 -13.45 15.38 -15.70
N LYS A 248 -12.42 15.60 -16.52
CA LYS A 248 -11.06 15.90 -16.03
C LYS A 248 -10.99 17.13 -15.13
N ARG A 249 -11.94 18.07 -15.23
CA ARG A 249 -11.99 19.24 -14.34
C ARG A 249 -12.11 18.83 -12.86
N PHE A 250 -12.69 17.67 -12.59
CA PHE A 250 -12.87 17.11 -11.24
C PHE A 250 -11.63 16.32 -10.74
N ALA A 251 -10.57 16.20 -11.55
CA ALA A 251 -9.36 15.47 -11.18
C ALA A 251 -8.50 16.17 -10.11
N ARG A 252 -8.72 17.47 -9.87
CA ARG A 252 -7.90 18.29 -8.96
C ARG A 252 -7.92 17.81 -7.50
N ASP A 253 -8.97 17.09 -7.10
CA ASP A 253 -9.15 16.62 -5.71
C ASP A 253 -8.94 15.10 -5.56
N GLY A 254 -8.45 14.39 -6.59
CA GLY A 254 -8.26 12.93 -6.55
C GLY A 254 -9.56 12.10 -6.65
N ARG A 255 -10.68 12.77 -6.90
CA ARG A 255 -12.03 12.16 -7.05
C ARG A 255 -12.28 11.53 -8.43
N TYR A 256 -11.34 11.58 -9.36
CA TYR A 256 -11.50 11.06 -10.72
C TYR A 256 -10.60 9.84 -10.95
N TRP A 257 -11.20 8.70 -11.26
CA TRP A 257 -10.52 7.44 -11.53
C TRP A 257 -10.75 7.04 -12.99
N HIS A 258 -9.67 6.90 -13.75
CA HIS A 258 -9.72 6.42 -15.12
C HIS A 258 -9.25 4.98 -15.18
N GLN A 259 -10.06 4.10 -15.76
CA GLN A 259 -9.76 2.69 -15.94
C GLN A 259 -9.90 2.34 -17.42
N PRO A 260 -8.78 2.06 -18.12
CA PRO A 260 -8.83 1.47 -19.45
C PRO A 260 -9.59 0.14 -19.42
N LEU A 261 -10.34 -0.14 -20.49
CA LEU A 261 -11.08 -1.40 -20.62
C LEU A 261 -10.09 -2.52 -20.93
N SER A 262 -9.76 -3.31 -19.91
CA SER A 262 -8.93 -4.51 -20.02
C SER A 262 -9.64 -5.70 -19.39
N ASN A 263 -9.28 -6.92 -19.80
CA ASN A 263 -9.79 -8.14 -19.15
C ASN A 263 -9.46 -8.10 -17.65
N GLY A 264 -10.47 -8.32 -16.81
CA GLY A 264 -10.35 -8.26 -15.33
C GLY A 264 -10.22 -6.86 -14.72
N GLY A 265 -10.20 -5.79 -15.54
CA GLY A 265 -10.10 -4.41 -15.06
C GLY A 265 -11.34 -3.95 -14.29
N LEU A 266 -12.53 -4.38 -14.70
CA LEU A 266 -13.80 -4.03 -14.06
C LEU A 266 -13.94 -4.67 -12.66
N THR A 267 -13.67 -5.96 -12.53
CA THR A 267 -13.74 -6.65 -11.22
C THR A 267 -12.69 -6.12 -10.23
N ARG A 268 -11.50 -5.74 -10.72
CA ARG A 268 -10.48 -5.03 -9.91
C ARG A 268 -10.97 -3.65 -9.47
N MET A 269 -11.67 -2.93 -10.35
CA MET A 269 -12.30 -1.65 -10.01
C MET A 269 -13.42 -1.85 -8.97
N ALA A 270 -14.24 -2.89 -9.09
CA ALA A 270 -15.24 -3.25 -8.08
C ALA A 270 -14.57 -3.48 -6.71
N ARG A 271 -13.48 -4.26 -6.65
CA ARG A 271 -12.70 -4.44 -5.42
C ARG A 271 -12.10 -3.14 -4.90
N ARG A 272 -11.66 -2.23 -5.76
CA ARG A 272 -11.18 -0.89 -5.37
C ARG A 272 -12.28 -0.06 -4.70
N ILE A 273 -13.48 -0.05 -5.27
CA ILE A 273 -14.65 0.63 -4.70
C ILE A 273 -15.05 -0.02 -3.36
N ALA A 274 -15.00 -1.35 -3.31
CA ALA A 274 -15.35 -2.15 -2.14
C ALA A 274 -14.32 -2.09 -1.00
N ARG A 275 -13.11 -1.56 -1.23
CA ARG A 275 -11.97 -1.65 -0.29
C ARG A 275 -11.56 -3.09 -0.01
N ARG A 276 -11.45 -3.87 -1.08
CA ARG A 276 -11.13 -5.31 -1.04
C ARG A 276 -10.04 -5.67 -2.04
N ARG A 277 -9.17 -4.72 -2.40
CA ARG A 277 -8.05 -5.02 -3.28
C ARG A 277 -7.05 -5.91 -2.58
N VAL A 278 -6.60 -6.95 -3.29
CA VAL A 278 -5.63 -7.93 -2.76
C VAL A 278 -4.26 -7.64 -3.35
N GLY A 279 -3.28 -7.40 -2.48
CA GLY A 279 -1.87 -7.38 -2.85
C GLY A 279 -1.20 -8.69 -2.49
N LEU A 280 -0.33 -9.16 -3.39
CA LEU A 280 0.53 -10.33 -3.17
C LEU A 280 1.98 -9.87 -3.04
N ALA A 281 2.57 -10.07 -1.86
CA ALA A 281 4.00 -9.85 -1.61
C ALA A 281 4.77 -11.17 -1.77
N LEU A 282 5.79 -11.21 -2.63
CA LEU A 282 6.64 -12.37 -2.87
C LEU A 282 8.06 -12.08 -2.39
N SER A 283 8.53 -12.88 -1.42
CA SER A 283 9.83 -12.64 -0.80
C SER A 283 11.03 -12.95 -1.71
N SER A 284 12.20 -12.44 -1.33
CA SER A 284 13.49 -12.99 -1.76
C SER A 284 13.67 -14.45 -1.28
N GLY A 285 14.76 -15.09 -1.68
CA GLY A 285 15.05 -16.48 -1.30
C GLY A 285 15.87 -17.32 -2.28
N SER A 286 16.52 -16.72 -3.28
CA SER A 286 17.33 -17.46 -4.27
C SER A 286 16.54 -18.60 -4.94
N ALA A 287 17.06 -19.85 -4.95
CA ALA A 287 16.35 -20.98 -5.55
C ALA A 287 15.03 -21.30 -4.82
N TRP A 288 14.93 -21.03 -3.52
CA TRP A 288 13.69 -21.24 -2.77
C TRP A 288 12.52 -20.42 -3.32
N SER A 289 12.79 -19.27 -3.96
CA SER A 289 11.74 -18.45 -4.58
C SER A 289 11.00 -19.17 -5.72
N ILE A 290 11.49 -20.31 -6.23
CA ILE A 290 10.76 -21.18 -7.15
C ILE A 290 9.44 -21.67 -6.53
N ALA A 291 9.37 -21.83 -5.20
CA ALA A 291 8.15 -22.22 -4.50
C ALA A 291 7.00 -21.22 -4.70
N HIS A 292 7.30 -19.94 -5.00
CA HIS A 292 6.27 -18.96 -5.34
C HIS A 292 5.46 -19.36 -6.58
N ILE A 293 6.03 -20.14 -7.51
CA ILE A 293 5.29 -20.67 -8.68
C ILE A 293 4.17 -21.61 -8.21
N GLY A 294 4.47 -22.50 -7.25
CA GLY A 294 3.48 -23.40 -6.66
C GLY A 294 2.39 -22.65 -5.88
N VAL A 295 2.77 -21.61 -5.14
CA VAL A 295 1.80 -20.72 -4.47
C VAL A 295 0.87 -20.09 -5.50
N LEU A 296 1.41 -19.51 -6.57
CA LEU A 296 0.62 -18.90 -7.64
C LEU A 296 -0.31 -19.91 -8.32
N ARG A 297 0.12 -21.16 -8.53
CA ARG A 297 -0.73 -22.24 -9.08
C ARG A 297 -1.98 -22.46 -8.25
N VAL A 298 -1.82 -22.56 -6.92
CA VAL A 298 -2.96 -22.75 -6.03
C VAL A 298 -3.85 -21.50 -5.98
N LEU A 299 -3.25 -20.31 -5.94
CA LEU A 299 -4.02 -19.06 -5.94
C LEU A 299 -4.86 -18.91 -7.22
N GLU A 300 -4.28 -19.21 -8.38
CA GLU A 300 -4.95 -19.18 -9.68
C GLU A 300 -6.04 -20.26 -9.78
N ARG A 301 -5.73 -21.50 -9.37
CA ARG A 301 -6.68 -22.64 -9.37
C ARG A 301 -7.92 -22.36 -8.52
N GLU A 302 -7.73 -21.76 -7.33
CA GLU A 302 -8.83 -21.40 -6.43
C GLU A 302 -9.54 -20.10 -6.84
N GLY A 303 -9.06 -19.40 -7.87
CA GLY A 303 -9.64 -18.15 -8.34
C GLY A 303 -9.45 -16.98 -7.37
N PHE A 304 -8.40 -17.01 -6.55
CA PHE A 304 -8.12 -15.89 -5.64
C PHE A 304 -7.64 -14.66 -6.42
N PRO A 305 -8.26 -13.49 -6.21
CA PRO A 305 -7.89 -12.29 -6.96
C PRO A 305 -6.52 -11.76 -6.51
N ILE A 306 -5.71 -11.31 -7.47
CA ILE A 306 -4.45 -10.61 -7.22
C ILE A 306 -4.52 -9.26 -7.96
N ASP A 307 -4.67 -8.17 -7.22
CA ASP A 307 -4.86 -6.84 -7.77
C ASP A 307 -3.54 -6.05 -7.88
N MET A 308 -2.49 -6.48 -7.19
CA MET A 308 -1.13 -5.94 -7.29
C MET A 308 -0.12 -6.98 -6.80
N ILE A 309 1.05 -7.04 -7.42
CA ILE A 309 2.18 -7.87 -6.96
C ILE A 309 3.33 -6.96 -6.54
N ALA A 310 3.95 -7.28 -5.41
CA ALA A 310 5.24 -6.72 -5.02
C ALA A 310 6.23 -7.87 -4.84
N GLY A 311 7.44 -7.75 -5.40
CA GLY A 311 8.43 -8.81 -5.33
C GLY A 311 9.86 -8.31 -5.11
N THR A 312 10.64 -9.10 -4.39
CA THR A 312 12.07 -8.86 -4.15
C THR A 312 12.87 -10.07 -4.63
N SER A 313 13.98 -9.85 -5.32
CA SER A 313 14.87 -10.88 -5.87
C SER A 313 14.08 -11.90 -6.73
N GLY A 314 14.19 -13.20 -6.43
CA GLY A 314 13.41 -14.26 -7.05
C GLY A 314 11.88 -14.05 -6.99
N GLY A 315 11.36 -13.42 -5.94
CA GLY A 315 9.94 -13.04 -5.87
C GLY A 315 9.55 -11.99 -6.91
N GLY A 316 10.43 -11.01 -7.17
CA GLY A 316 10.25 -10.04 -8.26
C GLY A 316 10.38 -10.68 -9.63
N LEU A 317 11.32 -11.62 -9.79
CA LEU A 317 11.55 -12.38 -11.02
C LEU A 317 10.31 -13.21 -11.41
N PHE A 318 9.93 -14.20 -10.60
CA PHE A 318 8.82 -15.09 -10.96
C PHE A 318 7.46 -14.37 -10.90
N GLY A 319 7.26 -13.51 -9.89
CA GLY A 319 6.06 -12.67 -9.79
C GLY A 319 5.91 -11.69 -10.95
N GLY A 320 7.02 -11.17 -11.48
CA GLY A 320 7.01 -10.27 -12.63
C GLY A 320 6.59 -10.97 -13.93
N LEU A 321 7.05 -12.20 -14.17
CA LEU A 321 6.63 -12.98 -15.35
C LEU A 321 5.12 -13.29 -15.30
N TYR A 322 4.63 -13.67 -14.12
CA TYR A 322 3.20 -13.86 -13.90
C TYR A 322 2.41 -12.54 -14.11
N ALA A 323 2.92 -11.43 -13.59
CA ALA A 323 2.29 -10.11 -13.70
C ALA A 323 2.13 -9.60 -15.15
N ILE A 324 3.02 -10.00 -16.07
CA ILE A 324 2.91 -9.65 -17.50
C ILE A 324 2.02 -10.62 -18.30
N GLY A 325 1.38 -11.58 -17.62
CA GLY A 325 0.41 -12.51 -18.20
C GLY A 325 0.99 -13.82 -18.73
N LYS A 326 2.23 -14.20 -18.37
CA LYS A 326 2.75 -15.52 -18.71
C LYS A 326 2.05 -16.61 -17.91
N SER A 327 1.76 -17.73 -18.57
CA SER A 327 1.23 -18.92 -17.89
C SER A 327 2.25 -19.48 -16.90
N LEU A 328 1.78 -20.14 -15.83
CA LEU A 328 2.68 -20.69 -14.82
C LEU A 328 3.59 -21.80 -15.37
N ASP A 329 3.21 -22.44 -16.46
CA ASP A 329 4.07 -23.39 -17.19
C ASP A 329 5.22 -22.68 -17.93
N GLU A 330 4.98 -21.49 -18.51
CA GLU A 330 6.05 -20.65 -19.05
C GLU A 330 6.98 -20.13 -17.94
N VAL A 331 6.43 -19.75 -16.78
CA VAL A 331 7.22 -19.32 -15.62
C VAL A 331 8.10 -20.47 -15.10
N GLU A 332 7.56 -21.69 -15.05
CA GLU A 332 8.33 -22.89 -14.71
C GLU A 332 9.42 -23.19 -15.76
N ALA A 333 9.09 -23.12 -17.05
CA ALA A 333 10.07 -23.33 -18.13
C ALA A 333 11.20 -22.29 -18.08
N PHE A 334 10.89 -21.06 -17.67
CA PHE A 334 11.87 -20.02 -17.38
C PHE A 334 12.77 -20.41 -16.20
N ALA A 335 12.20 -20.88 -15.08
CA ALA A 335 12.97 -21.36 -13.92
C ALA A 335 13.93 -22.51 -14.30
N ARG A 336 13.45 -23.48 -15.10
CA ARG A 336 14.29 -24.58 -15.63
C ARG A 336 15.41 -24.07 -16.54
N SER A 337 15.15 -23.03 -17.33
CA SER A 337 16.18 -22.41 -18.17
C SER A 337 17.22 -21.64 -17.36
N LEU A 338 16.78 -20.92 -16.32
CA LEU A 338 17.66 -20.23 -15.38
C LEU A 338 18.58 -21.22 -14.65
N ALA A 339 18.04 -22.35 -14.17
CA ALA A 339 18.82 -23.41 -13.53
C ALA A 339 19.89 -24.00 -14.46
N ARG A 340 19.55 -24.22 -15.74
CA ARG A 340 20.49 -24.72 -16.75
C ARG A 340 21.64 -23.74 -17.00
N ILE A 341 21.33 -22.45 -17.08
CA ILE A 341 22.31 -21.38 -17.30
C ILE A 341 23.20 -21.18 -16.06
N SER A 342 22.66 -21.43 -14.88
CA SER A 342 23.37 -21.28 -13.60
C SER A 342 24.19 -22.54 -13.20
N SER A 343 24.05 -23.64 -13.93
CA SER A 343 24.73 -24.92 -13.63
C SER A 343 26.24 -24.86 -13.92
N PRO A 344 27.10 -25.30 -12.97
CA PRO A 344 28.56 -25.39 -13.20
C PRO A 344 28.96 -26.35 -14.33
N ARG A 345 28.08 -27.31 -14.69
CA ARG A 345 28.32 -28.29 -15.77
C ARG A 345 28.06 -27.74 -17.16
N SER A 346 27.41 -26.58 -17.26
CA SER A 346 27.22 -25.85 -18.52
C SER A 346 28.53 -25.16 -18.88
N GLY A 347 29.56 -25.94 -19.24
CA GLY A 347 30.87 -25.43 -19.61
C GLY A 347 30.74 -24.28 -20.61
N PHE A 348 31.13 -23.08 -20.18
CA PHE A 348 31.24 -21.86 -21.00
C PHE A 348 30.12 -21.65 -22.05
N GLY A 349 29.01 -20.96 -21.73
CA GLY A 349 28.14 -20.47 -22.83
C GLY A 349 26.74 -19.89 -22.59
N GLY A 350 26.17 -19.82 -21.38
CA GLY A 350 24.77 -19.37 -21.23
C GLY A 350 24.57 -17.85 -21.26
N LEU A 351 25.12 -17.14 -20.27
CA LEU A 351 25.00 -15.66 -20.12
C LEU A 351 26.26 -15.03 -19.49
N ALA A 352 27.35 -15.79 -19.35
CA ALA A 352 28.55 -15.35 -18.66
C ALA A 352 29.43 -14.48 -19.56
N ASP A 353 29.43 -13.17 -19.30
CA ASP A 353 30.53 -12.27 -19.64
C ASP A 353 31.47 -12.21 -18.45
N ILE A 354 32.37 -13.18 -18.35
CA ILE A 354 33.23 -13.43 -17.19
C ILE A 354 34.18 -12.25 -16.96
N ASN A 355 34.20 -11.70 -15.73
CA ASN A 355 35.20 -10.75 -15.28
C ASN A 355 36.45 -11.48 -14.76
N ILE A 356 37.64 -10.98 -15.10
CA ILE A 356 38.90 -11.37 -14.45
C ILE A 356 39.08 -10.45 -13.22
N PRO A 357 39.34 -10.97 -12.01
CA PRO A 357 39.65 -10.13 -10.83
C PRO A 357 40.77 -9.12 -11.17
N PRO A 358 40.68 -7.84 -10.77
CA PRO A 358 39.95 -7.31 -9.61
C PRO A 358 38.88 -6.27 -10.01
N ARG A 359 37.64 -6.69 -10.29
CA ARG A 359 36.45 -5.80 -10.41
C ARG A 359 35.18 -6.48 -9.88
N HIS A 360 34.16 -5.68 -9.58
CA HIS A 360 33.13 -5.81 -8.53
C HIS A 360 32.06 -6.93 -8.64
N GLY A 361 32.33 -8.02 -9.37
CA GLY A 361 31.42 -9.16 -9.57
C GLY A 361 31.91 -10.13 -10.66
N LEU A 362 31.40 -11.38 -10.68
CA LEU A 362 31.87 -12.44 -11.59
C LEU A 362 31.37 -12.28 -13.04
N VAL A 363 30.24 -11.61 -13.26
CA VAL A 363 29.59 -11.43 -14.57
C VAL A 363 29.07 -10.00 -14.75
N LYS A 364 29.41 -9.35 -15.88
CA LYS A 364 28.98 -7.97 -16.21
C LYS A 364 27.48 -7.77 -16.38
N GLY A 365 26.75 -8.84 -16.73
CA GLY A 365 25.29 -8.85 -16.82
C GLY A 365 24.67 -8.28 -18.11
N HIS A 366 25.44 -7.97 -19.17
CA HIS A 366 24.87 -7.47 -20.44
C HIS A 366 24.04 -8.52 -21.17
N LYS A 367 24.56 -9.76 -21.27
CA LYS A 367 23.80 -10.90 -21.81
C LYS A 367 22.56 -11.20 -20.98
N LEU A 368 22.69 -11.15 -19.64
CA LEU A 368 21.57 -11.31 -18.72
C LEU A 368 20.48 -10.28 -19.01
N MET A 369 20.84 -9.01 -19.17
CA MET A 369 19.87 -7.95 -19.50
C MET A 369 19.11 -8.25 -20.80
N LYS A 370 19.82 -8.60 -21.89
CA LYS A 370 19.16 -8.97 -23.16
C LYS A 370 18.24 -10.18 -23.02
N TRP A 371 18.64 -11.17 -22.23
CA TRP A 371 17.83 -12.34 -21.96
C TRP A 371 16.58 -11.97 -21.14
N LEU A 372 16.71 -11.09 -20.13
CA LEU A 372 15.56 -10.57 -19.39
C LEU A 372 14.63 -9.77 -20.30
N GLU A 373 15.15 -8.87 -21.13
CA GLU A 373 14.35 -8.09 -22.09
C GLU A 373 13.50 -9.00 -23.00
N GLN A 374 14.08 -10.10 -23.50
CA GLN A 374 13.37 -11.08 -24.32
C GLN A 374 12.28 -11.82 -23.53
N ASN A 375 12.59 -12.32 -22.33
CA ASN A 375 11.63 -13.08 -21.53
C ASN A 375 10.49 -12.21 -20.96
N TYR A 376 10.75 -10.91 -20.76
CA TYR A 376 9.73 -9.93 -20.38
C TYR A 376 9.11 -9.20 -21.59
N GLU A 377 9.38 -9.69 -22.80
CA GLU A 377 8.75 -9.21 -24.05
C GLU A 377 8.92 -7.70 -24.28
N HIS A 378 10.01 -7.13 -23.77
CA HIS A 378 10.29 -5.68 -23.80
C HIS A 378 9.19 -4.80 -23.18
N LYS A 379 8.33 -5.36 -22.31
CA LYS A 379 7.20 -4.64 -21.70
C LYS A 379 7.64 -3.60 -20.67
N ASP A 380 6.88 -2.52 -20.63
CA ASP A 380 6.89 -1.52 -19.56
C ASP A 380 6.01 -1.96 -18.38
N PHE A 381 6.29 -1.47 -17.16
CA PHE A 381 5.45 -1.71 -15.99
C PHE A 381 3.98 -1.30 -16.22
N SER A 382 3.74 -0.29 -17.06
CA SER A 382 2.39 0.14 -17.44
C SER A 382 1.63 -0.85 -18.32
N GLU A 383 2.32 -1.81 -18.94
CA GLU A 383 1.75 -2.86 -19.78
C GLU A 383 1.52 -4.18 -19.02
N ALA A 384 1.86 -4.23 -17.72
CA ALA A 384 1.62 -5.39 -16.89
C ALA A 384 0.11 -5.63 -16.69
N VAL A 385 -0.32 -6.88 -16.83
CA VAL A 385 -1.72 -7.31 -16.60
C VAL A 385 -2.09 -7.14 -15.12
N ILE A 386 -1.14 -7.39 -14.24
CA ILE A 386 -1.22 -7.11 -12.81
C ILE A 386 -0.17 -6.04 -12.49
N PRO A 387 -0.53 -4.88 -11.91
CA PRO A 387 0.43 -3.88 -11.46
C PRO A 387 1.51 -4.52 -10.61
N LEU A 388 2.77 -4.25 -10.98
CA LEU A 388 3.94 -4.87 -10.40
C LEU A 388 4.80 -3.80 -9.72
N LYS A 389 5.32 -4.13 -8.54
CA LYS A 389 6.39 -3.39 -7.88
C LYS A 389 7.57 -4.30 -7.63
N VAL A 390 8.76 -3.87 -7.98
CA VAL A 390 10.00 -4.63 -7.78
C VAL A 390 10.96 -3.84 -6.91
N ILE A 391 11.56 -4.48 -5.90
CA ILE A 391 12.43 -3.79 -4.95
C ILE A 391 13.90 -4.02 -5.25
N ALA A 392 14.69 -2.95 -5.26
CA ALA A 392 16.14 -2.99 -5.26
C ALA A 392 16.70 -2.14 -4.11
N CYS A 393 18.01 -2.24 -3.88
CA CYS A 393 18.72 -1.44 -2.88
C CYS A 393 19.79 -0.59 -3.58
N ASP A 394 19.81 0.71 -3.31
CA ASP A 394 20.95 1.57 -3.65
C ASP A 394 22.12 1.23 -2.71
N VAL A 395 23.16 0.60 -3.24
CA VAL A 395 24.28 0.11 -2.43
C VAL A 395 25.15 1.24 -1.86
N ILE A 396 25.08 2.45 -2.43
CA ILE A 396 25.86 3.59 -1.97
C ILE A 396 25.16 4.29 -0.80
N LEU A 397 23.84 4.50 -0.92
CA LEU A 397 23.06 5.22 0.09
C LEU A 397 22.33 4.31 1.09
N GLY A 398 22.23 3.01 0.81
CA GLY A 398 21.42 2.06 1.58
C GLY A 398 19.92 2.28 1.45
N GLU A 399 19.49 2.99 0.40
CA GLU A 399 18.09 3.35 0.18
C GLU A 399 17.30 2.25 -0.53
N GLU A 400 16.03 2.08 -0.13
CA GLU A 400 15.08 1.25 -0.85
C GLU A 400 14.66 1.93 -2.16
N VAL A 401 14.81 1.23 -3.28
CA VAL A 401 14.42 1.71 -4.61
C VAL A 401 13.29 0.83 -5.14
N VAL A 402 12.13 1.44 -5.34
CA VAL A 402 10.93 0.76 -5.87
C VAL A 402 10.83 1.03 -7.37
N PHE A 403 10.80 -0.04 -8.16
CA PHE A 403 10.52 -0.01 -9.59
C PHE A 403 9.03 -0.32 -9.83
N ASP A 404 8.30 0.64 -10.39
CA ASP A 404 6.88 0.54 -10.74
C ASP A 404 6.54 1.24 -12.08
N SER A 405 7.56 1.62 -12.84
CA SER A 405 7.48 2.39 -14.09
C SER A 405 8.72 2.13 -14.94
N GLY A 406 8.63 2.29 -16.26
CA GLY A 406 9.73 2.04 -17.19
C GLY A 406 9.82 0.57 -17.64
N PRO A 407 10.91 0.17 -18.33
CA PRO A 407 11.08 -1.21 -18.77
C PRO A 407 11.14 -2.17 -17.58
N ILE A 408 10.32 -3.23 -17.58
CA ILE A 408 10.28 -4.20 -16.47
C ILE A 408 11.64 -4.88 -16.29
N ALA A 409 12.30 -5.22 -17.40
CA ALA A 409 13.61 -5.86 -17.39
C ALA A 409 14.67 -5.07 -16.60
N GLU A 410 14.60 -3.73 -16.53
CA GLU A 410 15.50 -2.93 -15.69
C GLU A 410 15.28 -3.18 -14.21
N GLY A 411 14.01 -3.17 -13.77
CA GLY A 411 13.67 -3.45 -12.37
C GLY A 411 14.06 -4.86 -11.97
N ILE A 412 13.87 -5.83 -12.87
CA ILE A 412 14.29 -7.22 -12.66
C ILE A 412 15.82 -7.34 -12.63
N ARG A 413 16.55 -6.67 -13.53
CA ARG A 413 18.01 -6.63 -13.52
C ARG A 413 18.54 -6.00 -12.22
N ALA A 414 17.87 -4.97 -11.69
CA ALA A 414 18.23 -4.33 -10.44
C ALA A 414 18.03 -5.28 -9.24
N THR A 415 16.82 -5.83 -9.07
CA THR A 415 16.51 -6.73 -7.95
C THR A 415 17.28 -8.04 -7.99
N PHE A 416 17.65 -8.52 -9.18
CA PHE A 416 18.42 -9.76 -9.38
C PHE A 416 19.95 -9.51 -9.39
N SER A 417 20.42 -8.35 -8.90
CA SER A 417 21.84 -8.02 -8.74
C SER A 417 22.43 -8.62 -7.46
N ILE A 418 22.47 -9.95 -7.39
CA ILE A 418 22.97 -10.70 -6.24
C ILE A 418 24.51 -10.65 -6.23
N VAL A 419 25.10 -10.01 -5.24
CA VAL A 419 26.56 -9.93 -5.09
C VAL A 419 27.05 -11.16 -4.32
N PRO A 420 28.07 -11.91 -4.79
CA PRO A 420 29.04 -11.58 -5.85
C PRO A 420 28.71 -12.14 -7.25
N LEU A 421 27.54 -12.76 -7.44
CA LEU A 421 27.18 -13.44 -8.69
C LEU A 421 27.12 -12.46 -9.88
N PHE A 422 26.54 -11.28 -9.66
CA PHE A 422 26.39 -10.23 -10.66
C PHE A 422 26.96 -8.90 -10.19
N ASP A 423 27.53 -8.12 -11.12
CA ASP A 423 27.90 -6.73 -10.86
C ASP A 423 26.64 -5.91 -10.48
N PRO A 424 26.75 -4.97 -9.52
CA PRO A 424 25.68 -4.01 -9.24
C PRO A 424 25.20 -3.32 -10.53
N ALA A 425 23.89 -3.19 -10.70
CA ALA A 425 23.31 -2.53 -11.88
C ALA A 425 23.42 -1.01 -11.74
N TYR A 426 24.00 -0.33 -12.73
CA TYR A 426 23.94 1.13 -12.79
C TYR A 426 22.72 1.58 -13.59
N LEU A 427 21.63 1.91 -12.89
CA LEU A 427 20.35 2.28 -13.49
C LEU A 427 19.82 3.55 -12.82
N ARG A 428 19.25 4.46 -13.61
CA ARG A 428 18.64 5.72 -13.12
C ARG A 428 19.59 6.55 -12.23
N GLY A 429 20.89 6.52 -12.54
CA GLY A 429 21.93 7.25 -11.80
C GLY A 429 22.32 6.62 -10.45
N ARG A 430 21.90 5.38 -10.18
CA ARG A 430 22.15 4.68 -8.91
C ARG A 430 22.85 3.35 -9.16
N TRP A 431 23.64 2.91 -8.18
CA TRP A 431 24.22 1.57 -8.16
C TRP A 431 23.34 0.65 -7.34
N LEU A 432 22.74 -0.34 -7.99
CA LEU A 432 21.67 -1.15 -7.43
C LEU A 432 22.13 -2.59 -7.21
N ILE A 433 21.81 -3.10 -6.03
CA ILE A 433 21.93 -4.51 -5.64
C ILE A 433 20.56 -5.09 -5.30
N ASP A 434 20.52 -6.39 -5.01
CA ASP A 434 19.32 -7.08 -4.55
C ASP A 434 18.59 -6.33 -3.41
N GLY A 435 17.27 -6.18 -3.56
CA GLY A 435 16.40 -5.52 -2.58
C GLY A 435 16.26 -6.28 -1.25
N ALA A 436 16.70 -7.54 -1.19
CA ALA A 436 16.79 -8.34 0.03
C ALA A 436 17.51 -7.61 1.18
N ALA A 437 18.49 -6.76 0.84
CA ALA A 437 19.26 -5.98 1.80
C ALA A 437 18.43 -4.93 2.57
N VAL A 438 17.25 -4.56 2.07
CA VAL A 438 16.42 -3.47 2.64
C VAL A 438 14.96 -3.85 2.84
N ASN A 439 14.41 -4.75 2.02
CA ASN A 439 12.99 -5.14 2.06
C ASN A 439 12.78 -6.54 1.43
N PRO A 440 13.15 -7.61 2.15
CA PRO A 440 13.09 -8.97 1.62
C PRO A 440 11.67 -9.52 1.45
N VAL A 441 10.67 -8.98 2.16
CA VAL A 441 9.24 -9.31 2.00
C VAL A 441 8.47 -8.00 1.82
N PRO A 442 8.18 -7.57 0.57
CA PRO A 442 7.81 -6.19 0.26
C PRO A 442 6.32 -5.87 0.54
N THR A 443 5.86 -6.11 1.76
CA THR A 443 4.47 -5.82 2.17
C THR A 443 4.23 -4.33 2.38
N SER A 444 5.26 -3.59 2.78
CA SER A 444 5.18 -2.15 3.02
C SER A 444 4.78 -1.37 1.77
N VAL A 445 5.28 -1.75 0.59
CA VAL A 445 5.01 -1.03 -0.67
C VAL A 445 3.61 -1.29 -1.24
N LEU A 446 2.88 -2.26 -0.67
CA LEU A 446 1.50 -2.57 -1.03
C LEU A 446 0.50 -1.80 -0.16
N ARG A 447 0.88 -1.40 1.06
CA ARG A 447 -0.03 -0.90 2.10
C ARG A 447 -0.96 0.23 1.66
N ASP A 448 -0.48 1.17 0.85
CA ASP A 448 -1.27 2.32 0.40
C ASP A 448 -2.07 2.05 -0.88
N HIS A 449 -1.91 0.86 -1.46
CA HIS A 449 -2.44 0.50 -2.77
C HIS A 449 -3.47 -0.63 -2.72
N VAL A 450 -3.47 -1.43 -1.65
CA VAL A 450 -4.36 -2.57 -1.48
C VAL A 450 -4.97 -2.56 -0.08
N ASP A 451 -6.04 -3.33 0.11
CA ASP A 451 -6.78 -3.39 1.37
C ASP A 451 -6.50 -4.70 2.12
N ILE A 452 -6.07 -5.74 1.41
CA ILE A 452 -5.73 -7.07 1.93
C ILE A 452 -4.34 -7.44 1.40
N ILE A 453 -3.44 -7.85 2.27
CA ILE A 453 -2.08 -8.28 1.91
C ILE A 453 -1.92 -9.76 2.21
N ILE A 454 -1.68 -10.53 1.15
CA ILE A 454 -1.20 -11.91 1.22
C ILE A 454 0.31 -11.86 0.97
N ALA A 455 1.11 -12.52 1.81
CA ALA A 455 2.55 -12.63 1.62
C ALA A 455 2.94 -14.09 1.44
N SER A 456 3.75 -14.39 0.43
CA SER A 456 4.47 -15.67 0.31
C SER A 456 5.92 -15.43 0.73
N SER A 457 6.34 -16.04 1.84
CA SER A 457 7.70 -15.93 2.34
C SER A 457 8.38 -17.29 2.37
N VAL A 458 9.46 -17.42 1.60
CA VAL A 458 10.32 -18.62 1.57
C VAL A 458 11.56 -18.45 2.46
N ILE A 459 11.61 -17.36 3.24
CA ILE A 459 12.74 -17.04 4.10
C ILE A 459 12.51 -17.74 5.44
N ALA A 460 13.28 -18.80 5.69
CA ALA A 460 13.23 -19.53 6.94
C ALA A 460 13.44 -18.60 8.14
N SER A 461 12.54 -18.69 9.11
CA SER A 461 12.66 -18.05 10.43
C SER A 461 13.90 -18.55 11.17
N ILE A 462 14.38 -17.77 12.14
CA ILE A 462 15.53 -18.15 12.97
C ILE A 462 15.28 -19.47 13.72
N GLU A 463 14.03 -19.71 14.15
CA GLU A 463 13.61 -20.94 14.84
C GLU A 463 13.68 -22.17 13.92
N GLU A 464 13.21 -22.05 12.67
CA GLU A 464 13.37 -23.10 11.65
C GLU A 464 14.84 -23.31 11.27
N ARG A 465 15.70 -22.28 11.39
CA ARG A 465 17.14 -22.48 11.23
C ARG A 465 17.74 -23.31 12.37
N GLN A 466 17.20 -23.21 13.59
CA GLN A 466 17.69 -23.93 14.76
C GLN A 466 17.37 -25.43 14.73
N SER A 467 16.33 -25.85 14.01
CA SER A 467 16.02 -27.28 13.81
C SER A 467 17.02 -27.98 12.88
N ARG A 468 17.83 -27.22 12.12
CA ARG A 468 18.92 -27.73 11.25
C ARG A 468 20.19 -28.14 11.99
N LYS A 469 20.10 -28.62 13.24
CA LYS A 469 21.25 -29.17 13.99
C LYS A 469 21.97 -30.28 13.23
N VAL A 470 21.24 -31.04 12.41
CA VAL A 470 21.77 -32.13 11.56
C VAL A 470 22.86 -31.64 10.57
N LEU A 471 22.79 -30.39 10.10
CA LEU A 471 23.83 -29.83 9.22
C LEU A 471 25.14 -29.53 9.98
N ILE A 472 25.07 -29.26 11.29
CA ILE A 472 26.23 -29.09 12.17
C ILE A 472 26.94 -30.44 12.38
N GLU A 473 26.17 -31.53 12.47
CA GLU A 473 26.68 -32.89 12.66
C GLU A 473 27.54 -33.38 11.49
N SER A 474 27.39 -32.80 10.30
CA SER A 474 28.20 -33.14 9.12
C SER A 474 29.67 -32.73 9.23
N GLY A 475 30.00 -31.74 10.08
CA GLY A 475 31.36 -31.21 10.29
C GLY A 475 32.03 -30.57 9.07
N LYS A 476 31.34 -30.50 7.91
CA LYS A 476 31.89 -29.93 6.67
C LYS A 476 31.59 -28.43 6.61
N LEU A 477 32.62 -27.64 6.32
CA LEU A 477 32.45 -26.20 6.08
C LEU A 477 31.64 -26.01 4.78
N PRO A 478 30.53 -25.23 4.79
CA PRO A 478 29.80 -24.90 3.57
C PRO A 478 30.68 -24.13 2.59
N ASN A 479 30.38 -24.25 1.29
CA ASN A 479 31.09 -23.47 0.27
C ASN A 479 30.78 -21.96 0.40
N ILE A 480 31.56 -21.11 -0.28
CA ILE A 480 31.43 -19.65 -0.17
C ILE A 480 30.02 -19.14 -0.52
N PHE A 481 29.32 -19.75 -1.48
CA PHE A 481 27.96 -19.35 -1.85
C PHE A 481 26.96 -19.73 -0.75
N ALA A 482 27.05 -20.95 -0.22
CA ALA A 482 26.22 -21.39 0.89
C ALA A 482 26.43 -20.52 2.15
N LEU A 483 27.68 -20.09 2.42
CA LEU A 483 27.99 -19.16 3.51
C LEU A 483 27.39 -17.77 3.27
N MET A 484 27.47 -17.23 2.04
CA MET A 484 26.91 -15.91 1.71
C MET A 484 25.38 -15.91 1.80
N PHE A 485 24.70 -16.85 1.14
CA PHE A 485 23.24 -16.97 1.23
C PHE A 485 22.76 -17.27 2.65
N GLY A 486 23.52 -18.06 3.41
CA GLY A 486 23.25 -18.29 4.83
C GLY A 486 23.29 -17.00 5.65
N LYS A 487 24.32 -16.16 5.44
CA LYS A 487 24.45 -14.85 6.11
C LYS A 487 23.34 -13.89 5.69
N GLU A 488 23.05 -13.78 4.40
CA GLU A 488 21.97 -12.95 3.87
C GLU A 488 20.65 -13.33 4.49
N GLY A 489 20.32 -14.62 4.52
CA GLY A 489 19.10 -15.08 5.15
C GLY A 489 18.98 -14.71 6.64
N ILE A 490 20.08 -14.67 7.40
CA ILE A 490 20.07 -14.20 8.80
C ILE A 490 19.75 -12.70 8.86
N MET A 491 20.37 -11.90 8.01
CA MET A 491 20.12 -10.46 7.93
C MET A 491 18.67 -10.17 7.51
N GLU A 492 18.17 -10.87 6.48
CA GLU A 492 16.79 -10.78 6.00
C GLU A 492 15.80 -11.07 7.13
N SER A 493 16.00 -12.11 7.93
CA SER A 493 15.13 -12.40 9.08
C SER A 493 15.07 -11.25 10.09
N GLY A 494 16.19 -10.55 10.33
CA GLY A 494 16.21 -9.35 11.17
C GLY A 494 15.45 -8.17 10.54
N ILE A 495 15.52 -8.00 9.21
CA ILE A 495 14.74 -6.99 8.50
C ILE A 495 13.25 -7.32 8.56
N ILE A 496 12.86 -8.58 8.37
CA ILE A 496 11.47 -9.03 8.47
C ILE A 496 10.92 -8.71 9.85
N GLN A 497 11.63 -9.05 10.92
CA GLN A 497 11.19 -8.77 12.29
C GLN A 497 11.02 -7.27 12.59
N SER A 498 11.81 -6.40 11.94
CA SER A 498 11.80 -4.97 12.21
C SER A 498 10.90 -4.15 11.26
N LYS A 499 10.75 -4.60 10.02
CA LYS A 499 10.20 -3.80 8.90
C LYS A 499 8.98 -4.43 8.23
N MET A 500 8.70 -5.71 8.45
CA MET A 500 7.53 -6.36 7.85
C MET A 500 6.26 -5.67 8.32
N GLY A 501 5.49 -5.17 7.35
CA GLY A 501 4.21 -4.52 7.60
C GLY A 501 3.11 -5.49 8.03
N HIS A 502 1.91 -4.96 8.20
CA HIS A 502 0.70 -5.77 8.35
C HIS A 502 0.57 -6.76 7.18
N VAL A 503 0.21 -8.00 7.51
CA VAL A 503 -0.08 -9.08 6.57
C VAL A 503 -1.32 -9.80 7.07
N ASP A 504 -2.31 -9.97 6.21
CA ASP A 504 -3.56 -10.64 6.53
C ASP A 504 -3.41 -12.16 6.46
N VAL A 505 -2.64 -12.65 5.47
CA VAL A 505 -2.30 -14.08 5.35
C VAL A 505 -0.83 -14.24 4.97
N LEU A 506 -0.09 -15.00 5.76
CA LEU A 506 1.28 -15.42 5.45
C LEU A 506 1.26 -16.88 4.97
N ILE A 507 1.73 -17.11 3.75
CA ILE A 507 2.00 -18.42 3.18
C ILE A 507 3.50 -18.67 3.32
N GLN A 508 3.87 -19.78 3.97
CA GLN A 508 5.26 -20.09 4.28
C GLN A 508 5.62 -21.49 3.76
N PRO A 509 6.13 -21.61 2.53
CA PRO A 509 6.61 -22.87 1.98
C PRO A 509 7.76 -23.47 2.79
N ASP A 510 7.68 -24.77 3.12
CA ASP A 510 8.75 -25.49 3.82
C ASP A 510 9.83 -25.95 2.82
N VAL A 511 10.75 -25.03 2.53
CA VAL A 511 11.86 -25.20 1.57
C VAL A 511 13.21 -25.34 2.25
N ALA A 512 13.24 -25.18 3.57
CA ALA A 512 14.45 -25.11 4.38
C ALA A 512 15.22 -26.43 4.47
N LEU A 513 14.61 -27.53 4.02
CA LEU A 513 15.22 -28.85 3.88
C LEU A 513 16.31 -28.90 2.79
N TYR A 514 16.30 -27.96 1.84
CA TYR A 514 17.24 -27.90 0.72
C TYR A 514 18.09 -26.62 0.77
N GLU A 515 19.25 -26.63 0.12
CA GLU A 515 20.11 -25.44 0.03
C GLU A 515 19.51 -24.39 -0.91
N ALA A 516 19.52 -23.11 -0.51
CA ALA A 516 19.02 -21.99 -1.31
C ALA A 516 19.79 -21.78 -2.64
N SER A 517 20.96 -22.41 -2.79
CA SER A 517 21.76 -22.43 -4.02
C SER A 517 21.42 -23.58 -4.98
N ASP A 518 20.59 -24.55 -4.59
CA ASP A 518 20.29 -25.72 -5.41
C ASP A 518 19.12 -25.47 -6.37
N PHE A 519 19.42 -24.86 -7.52
CA PHE A 519 18.43 -24.62 -8.58
C PHE A 519 17.98 -25.89 -9.33
N SER A 520 18.46 -27.09 -8.96
CA SER A 520 18.02 -28.33 -9.61
C SER A 520 16.71 -28.90 -9.06
N ARG A 521 16.31 -28.47 -7.86
CA ARG A 521 15.14 -28.96 -7.09
C ARG A 521 13.83 -28.26 -7.42
N ILE A 522 13.61 -27.99 -8.71
CA ILE A 522 12.49 -27.16 -9.16
C ILE A 522 11.15 -27.80 -8.76
N ASP A 523 11.01 -29.09 -9.02
CA ASP A 523 9.78 -29.84 -8.75
C ASP A 523 9.47 -29.89 -7.26
N GLU A 524 10.49 -30.12 -6.41
CA GLU A 524 10.35 -30.13 -4.96
C GLU A 524 9.96 -28.77 -4.40
N PHE A 525 10.54 -27.67 -4.90
CA PHE A 525 10.17 -26.32 -4.45
C PHE A 525 8.76 -25.93 -4.87
N ILE A 526 8.35 -26.24 -6.10
CA ILE A 526 6.98 -25.99 -6.55
C ILE A 526 5.98 -26.75 -5.67
N ALA A 527 6.23 -28.04 -5.41
CA ALA A 527 5.37 -28.85 -4.55
C ALA A 527 5.26 -28.28 -3.13
N ALA A 528 6.36 -27.82 -2.53
CA ALA A 528 6.34 -27.17 -1.21
C ALA A 528 5.52 -25.87 -1.21
N GLY A 529 5.56 -25.12 -2.31
CA GLY A 529 4.74 -23.92 -2.52
C GLY A 529 3.25 -24.24 -2.61
N GLU A 530 2.89 -25.26 -3.39
CA GLU A 530 1.51 -25.74 -3.52
C GLU A 530 0.97 -26.21 -2.17
N GLU A 531 1.71 -27.05 -1.45
CA GLU A 531 1.30 -27.56 -0.14
C GLU A 531 1.05 -26.42 0.87
N ALA A 532 1.94 -25.43 0.92
CA ALA A 532 1.79 -24.31 1.84
C ALA A 532 0.59 -23.41 1.48
N ALA A 533 0.36 -23.17 0.19
CA ALA A 533 -0.80 -22.40 -0.26
C ALA A 533 -2.10 -23.15 0.01
N GLU A 534 -2.14 -24.47 -0.16
CA GLU A 534 -3.30 -25.31 0.14
C GLU A 534 -3.70 -25.23 1.61
N LYS A 535 -2.72 -25.25 2.52
CA LYS A 535 -2.95 -25.04 3.96
C LYS A 535 -3.52 -23.65 4.26
N ALA A 536 -3.21 -22.65 3.44
CA ALA A 536 -3.65 -21.27 3.62
C ALA A 536 -5.03 -20.95 3.01
N ILE A 537 -5.61 -21.83 2.19
CA ILE A 537 -6.88 -21.58 1.46
C ILE A 537 -7.99 -21.10 2.40
N ALA A 538 -8.14 -21.72 3.58
CA ALA A 538 -9.18 -21.36 4.53
C ALA A 538 -8.99 -19.94 5.09
N SER A 539 -7.75 -19.58 5.44
CA SER A 539 -7.39 -18.24 5.92
C SER A 539 -7.61 -17.19 4.83
N ILE A 540 -7.23 -17.49 3.58
CA ILE A 540 -7.45 -16.59 2.43
C ILE A 540 -8.95 -16.38 2.21
N LYS A 541 -9.75 -17.45 2.17
CA LYS A 541 -11.22 -17.34 2.05
C LYS A 541 -11.80 -16.52 3.21
N GLY A 542 -11.32 -16.70 4.43
CA GLY A 542 -11.74 -15.93 5.60
C GLY A 542 -11.51 -14.42 5.46
N VAL A 543 -10.32 -14.00 4.99
CA VAL A 543 -10.03 -12.57 4.81
C VAL A 543 -10.70 -11.98 3.58
N LEU A 544 -11.08 -12.80 2.59
CA LEU A 544 -11.78 -12.39 1.36
C LEU A 544 -13.32 -12.35 1.48
N GLN A 545 -13.91 -12.97 2.50
CA GLN A 545 -15.36 -12.84 2.75
C GLN A 545 -15.76 -11.40 3.13
N PRO A 546 -16.91 -10.90 2.64
CA PRO A 546 -17.43 -9.60 3.04
C PRO A 546 -17.67 -9.59 4.55
N GLN A 547 -17.04 -8.66 5.26
CA GLN A 547 -17.31 -8.43 6.68
C GLN A 547 -18.73 -7.81 6.77
N PRO A 548 -19.69 -8.45 7.46
CA PRO A 548 -21.00 -7.86 7.65
C PRO A 548 -20.84 -6.53 8.39
N ARG A 549 -21.48 -5.47 7.88
CA ARG A 549 -21.54 -4.18 8.59
C ARG A 549 -22.06 -4.45 10.00
N SER A 550 -21.32 -4.02 11.02
CA SER A 550 -21.92 -3.86 12.34
C SER A 550 -23.08 -2.87 12.17
N PRO A 551 -24.31 -3.22 12.57
CA PRO A 551 -25.40 -2.26 12.54
C PRO A 551 -25.01 -1.09 13.45
N VAL A 552 -24.96 0.11 12.85
CA VAL A 552 -24.75 1.38 13.55
C VAL A 552 -25.95 1.68 14.42
#